data_AF-A0A950VR27-F1
#
_entry.id   AF-A0A950VR27-F1
#
_cell.length_a   1.000
_cell.length_b   1.000
_cell.length_c   1.000
_cell.angle_alpha   90.00
_cell.angle_beta   90.00
_cell.angle_gamma   90.00
#
_symmetry.space_group_name_H-M   'P 1'
#
loop_
_entity.id
_entity.type
_entity.pdbx_description
1 polymer ?
#
loop_
_entity_poly.entity_id
_entity_poly.type
_entity_poly.pdbx_seq_one_letter_code
_entity_poly.pdbx_strand_id
1 'polypeptide(L)'
;MFDTETQALVGPIQLVVVGFPPDAQFRGEIIRALSDVRGRGVVRLIDALFVRKDAKGNVSAMMRDSDLTPEQRGAVGSAVAGLLGLAADGEESAEQSALEAALADNAFGLGIADLQNVKGRIQPGAAALLLLIEHQWATELKAA
;
A
#
# COMPACT_ATOMS: atom_id res chain seq x y z
N MET A 1 -34.64 11.67 7.71
CA MET A 1 -34.10 10.41 8.25
C MET A 1 -33.12 9.93 7.20
N PHE A 2 -31.84 10.30 7.35
CA PHE A 2 -30.77 9.82 6.48
C PHE A 2 -30.23 8.57 7.14
N ASP A 3 -30.15 7.47 6.41
CA ASP A 3 -29.55 6.23 6.89
C ASP A 3 -28.09 6.51 7.24
N THR A 4 -27.78 6.44 8.54
CA THR A 4 -26.40 6.37 9.02
C THR A 4 -25.93 4.94 8.82
N GLU A 5 -25.71 4.52 7.57
CA GLU A 5 -24.73 3.46 7.35
C GLU A 5 -23.42 4.03 7.89
N THR A 6 -22.96 3.48 9.01
CA THR A 6 -21.61 3.73 9.52
C THR A 6 -20.65 3.37 8.39
N GLN A 7 -20.24 4.36 7.59
CA GLN A 7 -19.06 4.24 6.74
C GLN A 7 -17.97 3.75 7.69
N ALA A 8 -17.47 2.53 7.47
CA ALA A 8 -16.40 1.98 8.27
C ALA A 8 -15.24 3.00 8.22
N LEU A 9 -15.03 3.74 9.30
CA LEU A 9 -14.03 4.78 9.37
C LEU A 9 -12.68 4.08 9.35
N VAL A 10 -12.07 4.02 8.16
CA VAL A 10 -10.69 3.53 8.01
C VAL A 10 -9.81 4.37 8.94
N GLY A 11 -8.98 3.68 9.72
CA GLY A 11 -8.00 4.30 10.58
C GLY A 11 -6.94 5.06 9.77
N PRO A 12 -6.04 5.81 10.42
CA PRO A 12 -4.93 6.44 9.74
C PRO A 12 -4.13 5.43 8.89
N ILE A 13 -3.86 5.79 7.64
CA ILE A 13 -3.09 4.98 6.70
C ILE A 13 -1.68 5.56 6.60
N GLN A 14 -0.67 4.69 6.61
CA GLN A 14 0.73 5.05 6.45
C GLN A 14 1.38 4.26 5.31
N LEU A 15 2.15 4.96 4.47
CA LEU A 15 3.09 4.37 3.53
C LEU A 15 4.48 4.26 4.17
N VAL A 16 5.03 3.06 4.21
CA VAL A 16 6.39 2.78 4.69
C VAL A 16 7.21 2.20 3.55
N VAL A 17 8.40 2.74 3.31
CA VAL A 17 9.35 2.23 2.31
C VAL A 17 10.64 1.82 3.00
N VAL A 18 10.98 0.54 2.90
CA VAL A 18 12.21 -0.03 3.47
C VAL A 18 13.15 -0.41 2.33
N GLY A 19 14.30 0.24 2.24
CA GLY A 19 15.34 -0.05 1.26
C GLY A 19 16.32 -1.12 1.76
N PHE A 20 16.76 -1.98 0.86
CA PHE A 20 17.74 -3.03 1.12
C PHE A 20 18.93 -2.87 0.17
N PRO A 21 20.17 -2.78 0.68
CA PRO A 21 21.34 -2.70 -0.18
C PRO A 21 21.55 -4.01 -0.99
N PRO A 22 22.37 -3.99 -2.05
CA PRO A 22 22.57 -5.15 -2.93
C PRO A 22 23.10 -6.41 -2.24
N ASP A 23 23.82 -6.25 -1.14
CA ASP A 23 24.41 -7.31 -0.31
C ASP A 23 23.51 -7.75 0.86
N ALA A 24 22.31 -7.19 0.97
CA ALA A 24 21.36 -7.54 2.01
C ALA A 24 20.98 -9.03 1.96
N GLN A 25 21.06 -9.69 3.11
CA GLN A 25 20.57 -11.06 3.27
C GLN A 25 19.13 -11.05 3.75
N PHE A 26 18.20 -11.48 2.89
CA PHE A 26 16.78 -11.58 3.23
C PHE A 26 16.51 -12.80 4.13
N ARG A 27 16.59 -12.61 5.44
CA ARG A 27 16.36 -13.67 6.45
C ARG A 27 14.90 -13.78 6.92
N GLY A 28 13.99 -13.06 6.27
CA GLY A 28 12.55 -13.05 6.62
C GLY A 28 12.23 -12.37 7.95
N GLU A 29 13.18 -11.68 8.59
CA GLU A 29 12.98 -11.02 9.88
C GLU A 29 11.91 -9.93 9.81
N ILE A 30 11.91 -9.15 8.72
CA ILE A 30 10.90 -8.11 8.50
C ILE A 30 9.48 -8.70 8.36
N ILE A 31 9.36 -9.86 7.72
CA ILE A 31 8.08 -10.56 7.56
C ILE A 31 7.59 -11.03 8.93
N ARG A 32 8.46 -11.62 9.75
CA ARG A 32 8.12 -12.04 11.12
C ARG A 32 7.68 -10.86 11.99
N ALA A 33 8.41 -9.75 11.96
CA ALA A 33 8.05 -8.55 12.71
C ALA A 33 6.69 -7.99 12.26
N LEU A 34 6.43 -7.96 10.95
CA LEU A 34 5.15 -7.52 10.39
C LEU A 34 4.00 -8.46 10.79
N SER A 35 4.21 -9.78 10.75
CA SER A 35 3.23 -10.77 11.19
C SER A 35 2.88 -10.64 12.67
N ASP A 36 3.85 -10.31 13.53
CA ASP A 36 3.60 -10.11 14.96
C ASP A 36 2.71 -8.88 15.23
N VAL A 37 2.98 -7.73 14.60
CA VAL A 37 2.15 -6.53 14.77
C VAL A 37 0.75 -6.68 14.16
N ARG A 38 0.64 -7.43 13.06
CA ARG A 38 -0.65 -7.84 12.45
C ARG A 38 -1.43 -8.74 13.40
N GLY A 39 -0.79 -9.78 13.94
CA GLY A 39 -1.42 -10.74 14.84
C GLY A 39 -1.89 -10.12 16.17
N ARG A 40 -1.24 -9.05 16.61
CA ARG A 40 -1.66 -8.24 17.77
C ARG A 40 -2.80 -7.26 17.48
N GLY A 41 -3.25 -7.13 16.23
CA GLY A 41 -4.30 -6.18 15.83
C GLY A 41 -3.88 -4.71 15.94
N VAL A 42 -2.57 -4.43 15.94
CA VAL A 42 -2.06 -3.04 16.01
C VAL A 42 -2.17 -2.37 14.64
N VAL A 43 -1.89 -3.14 13.58
CA VAL A 43 -1.98 -2.69 12.20
C VAL A 43 -2.68 -3.72 11.34
N ARG A 44 -3.37 -3.26 10.29
CA ARG A 44 -3.87 -4.10 9.20
C ARG A 44 -3.04 -3.83 7.96
N LEU A 45 -2.60 -4.89 7.27
CA LEU A 45 -1.82 -4.76 6.04
C LEU A 45 -2.76 -4.51 4.85
N ILE A 46 -2.80 -3.28 4.35
CA ILE A 46 -3.61 -2.94 3.18
C ILE A 46 -2.95 -3.51 1.91
N ASP A 47 -1.66 -3.26 1.74
CA ASP A 47 -0.86 -3.85 0.66
C ASP A 47 0.62 -3.90 1.05
N ALA A 48 1.33 -4.90 0.54
CA ALA A 48 2.78 -5.03 0.64
C ALA A 48 3.32 -5.40 -0.73
N LEU A 49 4.36 -4.69 -1.17
CA LEU A 49 5.03 -4.98 -2.44
C LEU A 49 6.54 -5.02 -2.23
N PHE A 50 7.12 -6.20 -2.46
CA PHE A 50 8.57 -6.35 -2.50
C PHE A 50 9.05 -6.24 -3.94
N VAL A 51 9.98 -5.32 -4.19
CA VAL A 51 10.58 -5.11 -5.50
C VAL A 51 12.09 -5.23 -5.47
N ARG A 52 12.65 -5.72 -6.57
CA ARG A 52 14.09 -5.76 -6.78
C ARG A 52 14.45 -5.03 -8.07
N LYS A 53 15.54 -4.28 -8.05
CA LYS A 53 16.13 -3.68 -9.25
C LYS A 53 17.37 -4.48 -9.65
N ASP A 54 17.36 -5.02 -10.86
CA ASP A 54 18.53 -5.72 -11.37
C ASP A 54 19.67 -4.74 -11.74
N ALA A 55 20.84 -5.29 -12.09
CA ALA A 55 22.01 -4.48 -12.48
C ALA A 55 21.79 -3.67 -13.77
N LYS A 56 20.82 -4.06 -14.61
CA LYS A 56 20.44 -3.36 -15.84
C LYS A 56 19.42 -2.26 -15.57
N GLY A 57 18.96 -2.11 -14.33
CA GLY A 57 17.99 -1.10 -13.90
C GLY A 57 16.53 -1.52 -14.10
N ASN A 58 16.26 -2.77 -14.44
CA ASN A 58 14.90 -3.30 -14.54
C ASN A 58 14.36 -3.56 -13.14
N VAL A 59 13.14 -3.12 -12.88
CA VAL A 59 12.44 -3.37 -11.61
C VAL A 59 11.47 -4.51 -11.82
N SER A 60 11.47 -5.46 -10.88
CA SER A 60 10.53 -6.57 -10.86
C SER A 60 9.93 -6.73 -9.45
N ALA A 61 8.62 -6.98 -9.40
CA ALA A 61 7.94 -7.37 -8.19
C ALA A 61 8.23 -8.85 -7.90
N MET A 62 8.65 -9.16 -6.67
CA MET A 62 8.97 -10.54 -6.25
C MET A 62 7.91 -11.13 -5.33
N MET A 63 7.22 -10.30 -4.54
CA MET A 63 6.23 -10.74 -3.56
C MET A 63 5.17 -9.66 -3.39
N ARG A 64 3.94 -10.10 -3.16
CA ARG A 64 2.83 -9.28 -2.71
C ARG A 64 2.08 -9.96 -1.56
N ASP A 65 1.60 -9.18 -0.60
CA ASP A 65 0.76 -9.64 0.52
C ASP A 65 -0.28 -8.57 0.92
N SER A 66 -1.45 -8.99 1.36
CA SER A 66 -2.54 -8.09 1.77
C SER A 66 -3.52 -8.82 2.69
N ASP A 67 -4.02 -8.13 3.71
CA ASP A 67 -5.10 -8.61 4.58
C ASP A 67 -6.50 -8.35 3.99
N LEU A 68 -6.61 -7.62 2.87
CA LEU A 68 -7.89 -7.19 2.32
C LEU A 68 -8.47 -8.20 1.32
N THR A 69 -9.75 -8.53 1.49
CA THR A 69 -10.52 -9.21 0.44
C THR A 69 -10.78 -8.26 -0.74
N PRO A 70 -11.12 -8.78 -1.94
CA PRO A 70 -11.50 -7.95 -3.08
C PRO A 70 -12.58 -6.91 -2.77
N GLU A 71 -13.56 -7.26 -1.95
CA GLU A 71 -14.68 -6.40 -1.58
C GLU A 71 -14.22 -5.27 -0.65
N GLN A 72 -13.33 -5.57 0.31
CA GLN A 72 -12.79 -4.60 1.26
C GLN A 72 -11.88 -3.56 0.59
N ARG A 73 -11.24 -3.91 -0.53
CA ARG A 73 -10.40 -2.98 -1.30
C ARG A 73 -11.19 -1.77 -1.78
N GLY A 74 -12.45 -1.92 -2.18
CA GLY A 74 -13.28 -0.80 -2.60
C GLY A 74 -13.43 0.28 -1.52
N ALA A 75 -13.67 -0.14 -0.27
CA ALA A 75 -13.88 0.78 0.86
C ALA A 75 -12.60 1.56 1.25
N VAL A 76 -11.43 0.93 1.09
CA VAL A 76 -10.14 1.56 1.44
C VAL A 76 -9.57 2.40 0.29
N GLY A 77 -10.02 2.15 -0.95
CA GLY A 77 -9.44 2.73 -2.17
C GLY A 77 -9.42 4.26 -2.20
N SER A 78 -10.50 4.91 -1.75
CA SER A 78 -10.59 6.39 -1.71
C SER A 78 -9.58 7.02 -0.76
N ALA A 79 -9.41 6.43 0.44
CA ALA A 79 -8.44 6.93 1.42
C ALA A 79 -7.00 6.80 0.91
N VAL A 80 -6.70 5.70 0.20
CA VAL A 80 -5.39 5.47 -0.41
C VAL A 80 -5.16 6.40 -1.60
N ALA A 81 -6.16 6.63 -2.44
CA ALA A 81 -6.07 7.59 -3.54
C ALA A 81 -5.76 9.00 -3.03
N GLY A 82 -6.39 9.43 -1.94
CA GLY A 82 -6.06 10.68 -1.27
C GLY A 82 -4.62 10.74 -0.74
N LEU A 83 -4.14 9.67 -0.08
CA LEU A 83 -2.77 9.58 0.43
C LEU A 83 -1.72 9.69 -0.69
N LEU A 84 -2.00 9.07 -1.84
CA LEU A 84 -1.10 9.09 -2.99
C LEU A 84 -1.25 10.34 -3.87
N GLY A 85 -2.15 11.26 -3.52
CA GLY A 85 -2.43 12.46 -4.31
C GLY A 85 -3.10 12.17 -5.66
N LEU A 86 -3.76 11.02 -5.78
CA LEU A 86 -4.55 10.63 -6.96
C LEU A 86 -5.96 11.22 -6.94
N ALA A 87 -6.42 11.69 -5.78
CA ALA A 87 -7.62 12.51 -5.66
C ALA A 87 -7.27 13.98 -5.96
N ALA A 88 -7.29 14.36 -7.24
CA ALA A 88 -7.18 15.75 -7.66
C ALA A 88 -8.51 16.20 -8.27
N ASP A 89 -8.92 17.41 -7.87
CA ASP A 89 -10.24 18.02 -8.04
C ASP A 89 -10.87 17.84 -9.43
N GLY A 90 -12.02 17.16 -9.44
CA GLY A 90 -13.12 17.39 -10.39
C GLY A 90 -12.79 17.22 -11.87
N GLU A 91 -12.86 15.98 -12.35
CA GLU A 91 -13.47 15.61 -13.64
C GLU A 91 -13.55 14.08 -13.69
N GLU A 92 -14.78 13.56 -13.61
CA GLU A 92 -15.24 12.17 -13.47
C GLU A 92 -14.59 11.12 -14.41
N SER A 93 -13.73 11.51 -15.34
CA SER A 93 -13.09 10.64 -16.33
C SER A 93 -11.71 10.11 -15.91
N ALA A 94 -10.97 10.80 -15.03
CA ALA A 94 -9.63 10.36 -14.62
C ALA A 94 -9.66 9.42 -13.41
N GLU A 95 -10.64 9.61 -12.52
CA GLU A 95 -10.83 8.83 -11.30
C GLU A 95 -11.19 7.37 -11.60
N GLN A 96 -12.10 7.14 -12.55
CA GLN A 96 -12.45 5.79 -12.99
C GLN A 96 -11.28 5.09 -13.68
N SER A 97 -10.47 5.79 -14.49
CA SER A 97 -9.31 5.19 -15.14
C SER A 97 -8.15 4.90 -14.17
N ALA A 98 -7.91 5.75 -13.17
CA ALA A 98 -6.87 5.53 -12.17
C ALA A 98 -7.27 4.47 -11.13
N LEU A 99 -8.55 4.45 -10.74
CA LEU A 99 -9.14 3.39 -9.93
C LEU A 99 -9.14 2.07 -10.70
N GLU A 100 -9.58 2.06 -11.96
CA GLU A 100 -9.49 0.89 -12.83
C GLU A 100 -8.04 0.48 -13.08
N ALA A 101 -7.05 1.37 -13.19
CA ALA A 101 -5.64 0.99 -13.31
C ALA A 101 -5.03 0.48 -11.98
N ALA A 102 -5.49 0.98 -10.84
CA ALA A 102 -5.14 0.45 -9.52
C ALA A 102 -5.81 -0.90 -9.24
N LEU A 103 -6.96 -1.16 -9.88
CA LEU A 103 -7.75 -2.40 -9.76
C LEU A 103 -7.44 -3.42 -10.88
N ALA A 104 -6.96 -2.96 -12.04
CA ALA A 104 -6.60 -3.76 -13.20
C ALA A 104 -5.19 -4.31 -12.96
N ASP A 105 -5.20 -5.51 -12.41
CA ASP A 105 -4.07 -6.40 -12.20
C ASP A 105 -3.20 -6.06 -10.98
N ASN A 106 -3.58 -6.66 -9.85
CA ASN A 106 -2.70 -6.91 -8.70
C ASN A 106 -1.90 -5.70 -8.16
N ALA A 107 -2.43 -4.47 -8.24
CA ALA A 107 -1.72 -3.24 -7.83
C ALA A 107 -2.54 -2.28 -6.95
N PHE A 108 -3.51 -2.80 -6.20
CA PHE A 108 -4.30 -1.99 -5.27
C PHE A 108 -3.43 -1.23 -4.26
N GLY A 109 -3.36 0.09 -4.40
CA GLY A 109 -2.78 1.02 -3.41
C GLY A 109 -1.28 1.26 -3.49
N LEU A 110 -0.56 0.49 -4.31
CA LEU A 110 0.82 0.75 -4.72
C LEU A 110 0.90 0.54 -6.22
N GLY A 111 0.30 1.46 -6.96
CA GLY A 111 0.15 1.35 -8.41
C GLY A 111 1.49 1.44 -9.15
N ILE A 112 1.45 1.22 -10.47
CA ILE A 112 2.60 1.41 -11.38
C ILE A 112 3.21 2.81 -11.23
N ALA A 113 2.42 3.83 -10.88
CA ALA A 113 2.90 5.19 -10.63
C ALA A 113 3.89 5.26 -9.43
N ASP A 114 3.62 4.55 -8.35
CA ASP A 114 4.52 4.48 -7.19
C ASP A 114 5.79 3.69 -7.53
N LEU A 115 5.67 2.63 -8.32
CA LEU A 115 6.82 1.89 -8.82
C LEU A 115 7.76 2.73 -9.68
N GLN A 116 7.23 3.64 -10.50
CA GLN A 116 8.06 4.57 -11.29
C GLN A 116 8.77 5.59 -10.38
N ASN A 117 8.10 6.12 -9.36
CA ASN A 117 8.71 7.01 -8.37
C ASN A 117 9.80 6.30 -7.55
N VAL A 118 9.60 5.02 -7.24
CA VAL A 118 10.56 4.17 -6.53
C VAL A 118 11.73 3.76 -7.42
N LYS A 119 11.53 3.58 -8.73
CA LYS A 119 12.57 3.19 -9.69
C LYS A 119 13.75 4.16 -9.70
N GLY A 120 13.51 5.46 -9.52
CA GLY A 120 14.57 6.46 -9.40
C GLY A 120 15.35 6.41 -8.08
N ARG A 121 14.77 5.80 -7.04
CA ARG A 121 15.30 5.81 -5.66
C ARG A 121 16.04 4.52 -5.29
N ILE A 122 15.72 3.40 -5.95
CA ILE A 122 16.42 2.12 -5.76
C ILE A 122 17.67 2.08 -6.66
N GLN A 123 18.82 1.81 -6.04
CA GLN A 123 20.08 1.60 -6.75
C GLN A 123 20.06 0.27 -7.53
N PRO A 124 20.74 0.15 -8.69
CA PRO A 124 20.89 -1.14 -9.35
C PRO A 124 21.45 -2.21 -8.40
N GLY A 125 20.85 -3.41 -8.42
CA GLY A 125 21.19 -4.52 -7.52
C GLY A 125 20.47 -4.49 -6.17
N ALA A 126 19.90 -3.36 -5.76
CA ALA A 126 19.19 -3.19 -4.50
C ALA A 126 17.71 -3.65 -4.58
N ALA A 127 17.04 -3.68 -3.43
CA ALA A 127 15.63 -4.02 -3.32
C ALA A 127 14.90 -3.05 -2.39
N ALA A 128 13.57 -3.08 -2.40
CA ALA A 128 12.74 -2.36 -1.46
C ALA A 128 11.48 -3.15 -1.10
N LEU A 129 11.00 -2.94 0.12
CA LEU A 129 9.67 -3.34 0.56
C LEU A 129 8.83 -2.08 0.75
N LEU A 130 7.71 -2.00 0.05
CA LEU A 130 6.70 -0.97 0.23
C LEU A 130 5.57 -1.58 1.04
N LEU A 131 5.11 -0.88 2.06
CA LEU A 131 4.02 -1.30 2.94
C LEU A 131 3.01 -0.18 3.03
N LEU A 132 1.75 -0.53 2.83
CA LEU A 132 0.61 0.31 3.13
C LEU A 132 -0.11 -0.31 4.31
N ILE A 133 -0.08 0.38 5.45
CA ILE A 133 -0.64 -0.13 6.71
C ILE A 133 -1.70 0.80 7.23
N GLU A 134 -2.78 0.22 7.75
CA GLU A 134 -3.76 0.94 8.56
C GLU A 134 -3.42 0.77 10.04
N HIS A 135 -3.41 1.87 10.78
CA HIS A 135 -3.26 1.86 12.22
C HIS A 135 -4.60 1.57 12.91
N GLN A 136 -4.84 0.30 13.24
CA GLN A 136 -6.10 -0.15 13.84
C GLN A 136 -6.31 0.39 15.26
N TRP A 137 -5.23 0.64 16.01
CA TRP A 137 -5.32 1.26 17.34
C TRP A 137 -5.89 2.68 17.32
N ALA A 138 -5.91 3.33 16.15
CA ALA A 138 -6.25 4.73 15.98
C ALA A 138 -7.63 4.96 15.31
N THR A 139 -8.43 3.92 15.11
CA THR A 139 -9.75 4.04 14.46
C THR A 139 -10.70 4.95 15.24
N GLU A 140 -10.65 4.89 16.57
CA GLU A 140 -11.53 5.66 17.47
C GLU A 140 -11.05 7.09 17.73
N LEU A 141 -9.86 7.49 17.25
CA LEU A 141 -9.37 8.86 17.47
C LEU A 141 -10.28 9.93 16.87
N LYS A 142 -11.05 9.58 15.84
CA LYS A 142 -12.03 10.48 15.22
C LYS A 142 -13.26 10.74 16.09
N ALA A 143 -13.50 9.90 17.10
CA ALA A 143 -14.62 10.00 18.03
C ALA A 143 -14.25 10.62 19.39
N ALA A 144 -12.97 10.97 19.58
CA ALA A 144 -12.42 11.53 20.81
C ALA A 144 -12.58 13.06 20.93
#